data_AF-A0A9D2RDH8-F1
#
_entry.id   AF-A0A9D2RDH8-F1
#
_cell.length_a   1.000
_cell.length_b   1.000
_cell.length_c   1.000
_cell.angle_alpha   90.00
_cell.angle_beta   90.00
_cell.angle_gamma   90.00
#
_symmetry.space_group_name_H-M   'P 1'
#
loop_
_entity.id
_entity.type
_entity.pdbx_description
1 polymer ?
#
loop_
_entity_poly.entity_id
_entity_poly.type
_entity_poly.pdbx_seq_one_letter_code
_entity_poly.pdbx_strand_id
1 'polypeptide(L)'
;MTGRRFGRLTVVAPTSSRDRRGCIRWKCICDCGQETEVSGASLVQGCTLSCGCLKRENQKKITERLHRGYGTCVEFLERRKYRSDNTSGHCGVSQLKNGRYRSYIGFRGKRYYLGTFDTYDEAVQARQEAEQTVYDSFLETYYEWKKKADADRKWKETHPLIFEVERKDGNLVVRKDTGRKKQPE
;
A
#
# COMPACT_ATOMS: atom_id res chain seq x y z
N MET A 1 -26.04 -2.88 -29.30
CA MET A 1 -25.43 -1.94 -28.32
C MET A 1 -24.43 -0.98 -28.96
N THR A 2 -24.05 -1.18 -30.22
CA THR A 2 -23.20 -0.28 -31.00
C THR A 2 -23.60 1.19 -30.89
N GLY A 3 -22.61 2.08 -30.81
CA GLY A 3 -22.77 3.54 -30.68
C GLY A 3 -23.07 4.03 -29.26
N ARG A 4 -23.41 3.12 -28.32
CA ARG A 4 -23.66 3.50 -26.93
C ARG A 4 -22.36 3.71 -26.17
N ARG A 5 -22.40 4.65 -25.22
CA ARG A 5 -21.30 4.98 -24.33
C ARG A 5 -21.59 4.53 -22.90
N PHE A 6 -20.59 3.93 -22.25
CA PHE A 6 -20.62 3.45 -20.86
C PHE A 6 -19.36 3.97 -20.15
N GLY A 7 -19.52 5.03 -19.35
CA GLY A 7 -18.38 5.74 -18.77
C GLY A 7 -17.46 6.33 -19.86
N ARG A 8 -16.24 5.79 -19.96
CA ARG A 8 -15.24 6.15 -20.97
C ARG A 8 -15.23 5.22 -22.18
N LEU A 9 -16.06 4.17 -22.20
CA LEU A 9 -16.09 3.18 -23.27
C LEU A 9 -17.20 3.49 -24.27
N THR A 10 -16.86 3.55 -25.55
CA THR A 10 -17.81 3.64 -26.66
C THR A 10 -17.84 2.30 -27.38
N VAL A 11 -19.04 1.72 -27.52
CA VAL A 11 -19.23 0.40 -28.15
C VAL A 11 -19.17 0.51 -29.66
N VAL A 12 -18.26 -0.23 -30.30
CA VAL A 12 -18.03 -0.19 -31.75
C VAL A 12 -18.71 -1.36 -32.46
N ALA A 13 -18.53 -2.59 -31.97
CA ALA A 13 -19.07 -3.78 -32.64
C ALA A 13 -19.24 -4.96 -31.67
N PRO A 14 -20.18 -5.88 -31.94
CA PRO A 14 -20.20 -7.18 -31.28
C PRO A 14 -19.02 -8.03 -31.77
N THR A 15 -18.48 -8.88 -30.91
CA THR A 15 -17.47 -9.87 -31.27
C THR A 15 -18.09 -11.27 -31.34
N SER A 16 -17.38 -12.23 -31.92
CA SER A 16 -17.77 -13.65 -31.88
C SER A 16 -17.56 -14.29 -30.51
N SER A 17 -16.84 -13.62 -29.60
CA SER A 17 -16.51 -14.17 -28.29
C SER A 17 -17.64 -13.94 -27.27
N ARG A 18 -17.78 -14.92 -26.36
CA ARG A 18 -18.76 -14.90 -25.28
C ARG A 18 -18.06 -15.08 -23.94
N ASP A 19 -18.65 -14.52 -22.88
CA ASP A 19 -18.20 -14.79 -21.52
C ASP A 19 -18.71 -16.15 -21.01
N ARG A 20 -18.32 -16.51 -19.77
CA ARG A 20 -18.71 -17.78 -19.14
C ARG A 20 -20.23 -17.94 -18.94
N ARG A 21 -21.01 -16.86 -19.03
CA ARG A 21 -22.47 -16.85 -18.91
C ARG A 21 -23.15 -16.78 -20.28
N GLY A 22 -22.38 -16.88 -21.38
CA GLY A 22 -22.89 -16.84 -22.74
C GLY A 22 -23.17 -15.43 -23.27
N CYS A 23 -22.83 -14.38 -22.54
CA CYS A 23 -23.05 -13.00 -22.99
C CYS A 23 -22.01 -12.60 -24.04
N ILE A 24 -22.47 -11.98 -25.13
CA ILE A 24 -21.62 -11.46 -26.20
C ILE A 24 -20.67 -10.40 -25.65
N ARG A 25 -19.38 -10.50 -26.01
CA ARG A 25 -18.41 -9.43 -25.78
C ARG A 25 -18.46 -8.41 -26.91
N TRP A 26 -18.29 -7.16 -26.55
CA TRP A 26 -18.33 -6.03 -27.46
C TRP A 26 -16.96 -5.38 -27.51
N LYS A 27 -16.51 -5.09 -28.74
CA LYS A 27 -15.33 -4.27 -28.99
C LYS A 27 -15.68 -2.83 -28.64
N CYS A 28 -14.91 -2.24 -27.73
CA CYS A 28 -15.10 -0.89 -27.23
C CYS A 28 -13.84 -0.06 -27.43
N ILE A 29 -14.00 1.20 -27.83
CA ILE A 29 -12.91 2.19 -27.82
C ILE A 29 -13.07 3.03 -26.56
N CYS A 30 -12.01 3.14 -25.78
CA CYS A 30 -11.98 3.99 -24.61
C CYS A 30 -11.54 5.42 -24.98
N ASP A 31 -11.95 6.43 -24.22
CA ASP A 31 -11.41 7.81 -24.35
C ASP A 31 -9.88 7.87 -24.23
N CYS A 32 -9.27 6.86 -23.61
CA CYS A 32 -7.82 6.68 -23.52
C CYS A 32 -7.16 6.33 -24.87
N GLY A 33 -7.95 6.11 -25.93
CA GLY A 33 -7.51 5.63 -27.24
C GLY A 33 -7.31 4.12 -27.33
N GLN A 34 -7.29 3.39 -26.22
CA GLN A 34 -7.13 1.93 -26.22
C GLN A 34 -8.44 1.22 -26.49
N GLU A 35 -8.35 0.15 -27.27
CA GLU A 35 -9.43 -0.79 -27.51
C GLU A 35 -9.50 -1.83 -26.38
N THR A 36 -10.71 -2.27 -26.05
CA THR A 36 -10.94 -3.34 -25.07
C THR A 36 -12.19 -4.14 -25.43
N GLU A 37 -12.21 -5.43 -25.09
CA GLU A 37 -13.39 -6.27 -25.21
C GLU A 37 -14.06 -6.42 -23.85
N VAL A 38 -15.37 -6.13 -23.78
CA VAL A 38 -16.13 -6.17 -22.53
C VAL A 38 -17.44 -6.89 -22.76
N SER A 39 -17.87 -7.74 -21.82
CA SER A 39 -19.17 -8.39 -21.94
C SER A 39 -20.31 -7.38 -21.90
N GLY A 40 -21.37 -7.62 -22.67
CA GLY A 40 -22.56 -6.76 -22.68
C GLY A 40 -23.17 -6.61 -21.28
N ALA A 41 -23.12 -7.68 -20.47
CA ALA A 41 -23.58 -7.64 -19.09
C ALA A 41 -22.76 -6.65 -18.23
N SER A 42 -21.43 -6.68 -18.31
CA SER A 42 -20.56 -5.78 -17.54
C SER A 42 -20.69 -4.31 -17.95
N LEU A 43 -21.00 -4.04 -19.22
CA LEU A 43 -21.29 -2.67 -19.69
C LEU A 43 -22.60 -2.16 -19.09
N VAL A 44 -23.68 -2.93 -19.16
CA VAL A 44 -25.01 -2.54 -18.64
C VAL A 44 -25.01 -2.41 -17.13
N GLN A 45 -24.37 -3.34 -16.42
CA GLN A 45 -24.27 -3.33 -14.95
C GLN A 45 -23.29 -2.27 -14.42
N GLY A 46 -22.54 -1.59 -15.29
CA GLY A 46 -21.54 -0.60 -14.90
C GLY A 46 -20.30 -1.18 -14.21
N CYS A 47 -20.06 -2.50 -14.32
CA CYS A 47 -18.87 -3.14 -13.76
C CYS A 47 -17.59 -2.78 -14.52
N THR A 48 -17.70 -2.34 -15.78
CA THR A 48 -16.55 -1.94 -16.60
C THR A 48 -16.85 -0.66 -17.36
N LEU A 49 -16.16 0.42 -16.97
CA LEU A 49 -16.41 1.78 -17.46
C LEU A 49 -15.18 2.39 -18.17
N SER A 50 -14.08 1.64 -18.33
CA SER A 50 -12.87 2.09 -19.02
C SER A 50 -11.98 0.91 -19.45
N CYS A 51 -10.97 1.20 -20.28
CA CYS A 51 -9.86 0.30 -20.66
C CYS A 51 -8.96 -0.13 -19.47
N GLY A 52 -9.31 0.25 -18.23
CA GLY A 52 -8.45 0.19 -17.05
C GLY A 52 -7.64 1.47 -16.79
N CYS A 53 -7.67 2.45 -17.70
CA CYS A 53 -7.00 3.74 -17.52
C CYS A 53 -7.49 4.49 -16.28
N LEU A 54 -8.80 4.48 -16.02
CA LEU A 54 -9.39 5.16 -14.88
C LEU A 54 -8.82 4.63 -13.56
N LYS A 55 -8.62 3.30 -13.46
CA LYS A 55 -8.00 2.67 -12.30
C LYS A 55 -6.54 3.11 -12.15
N ARG A 56 -5.77 3.14 -13.24
CA ARG A 56 -4.37 3.58 -13.24
C ARG A 56 -4.23 5.05 -12.82
N GLU A 57 -5.08 5.92 -13.35
CA GLU A 57 -5.13 7.35 -12.98
C GLU A 57 -5.45 7.53 -11.49
N ASN A 58 -6.49 6.84 -10.99
CA ASN A 58 -6.85 6.90 -9.58
C ASN A 58 -5.72 6.37 -8.68
N GLN A 59 -5.02 5.32 -9.09
CA GLN A 59 -3.89 4.79 -8.33
C GLN A 59 -2.69 5.74 -8.30
N LYS A 60 -2.42 6.46 -9.40
CA LYS A 60 -1.42 7.55 -9.42
C LYS A 60 -1.81 8.67 -8.46
N LYS A 61 -3.05 9.16 -8.53
CA LYS A 61 -3.57 10.19 -7.61
C LYS A 61 -3.52 9.77 -6.15
N ILE A 62 -3.82 8.50 -5.85
CA ILE A 62 -3.68 7.95 -4.50
C ILE A 62 -2.20 7.96 -4.07
N THR A 63 -1.29 7.58 -4.95
CA THR A 63 0.16 7.59 -4.67
C THR A 63 0.69 9.00 -4.46
N GLU A 64 0.15 9.99 -5.18
CA GLU A 64 0.47 11.42 -5.01
C GLU A 64 -0.11 12.00 -3.70
N ARG A 65 -1.29 11.54 -3.27
CA ARG A 65 -1.96 12.00 -2.04
C ARG A 65 -1.45 11.32 -0.77
N LEU A 66 -1.00 10.08 -0.86
CA LEU A 66 -0.31 9.40 0.23
C LEU A 66 1.08 10.02 0.29
N HIS A 67 1.46 10.64 1.40
CA HIS A 67 2.84 11.02 1.62
C HIS A 67 3.67 9.73 1.75
N ARG A 68 4.07 9.14 0.60
CA ARG A 68 5.06 8.08 0.53
C ARG A 68 6.44 8.67 0.82
N GLY A 69 6.58 9.22 2.01
CA GLY A 69 7.87 9.57 2.58
C GLY A 69 8.61 8.27 2.87
N TYR A 70 9.84 8.18 2.41
CA TYR A 70 10.77 7.15 2.89
C TYR A 70 10.38 5.68 2.60
N GLY A 71 9.51 5.44 1.61
CA GLY A 71 9.04 4.09 1.26
C GLY A 71 7.92 3.54 2.14
N THR A 72 7.34 4.36 3.01
CA THR A 72 6.17 4.02 3.85
C THR A 72 5.11 5.13 3.76
N CYS A 73 3.88 4.88 4.20
CA CYS A 73 2.85 5.91 4.28
C CYS A 73 2.72 6.37 5.73
N VAL A 74 3.15 7.59 6.01
CA VAL A 74 3.27 8.16 7.36
C VAL A 74 1.91 8.16 8.07
N GLU A 75 0.85 8.58 7.39
CA GLU A 75 -0.50 8.67 7.98
C GLU A 75 -1.08 7.29 8.32
N PHE A 76 -0.67 6.25 7.61
CA PHE A 76 -1.08 4.88 7.93
C PHE A 76 -0.37 4.36 9.17
N LEU A 77 0.90 4.74 9.37
CA LEU A 77 1.61 4.44 10.60
C LEU A 77 0.90 5.15 11.75
N GLU A 78 0.68 6.46 11.70
CA GLU A 78 0.02 7.22 12.79
C GLU A 78 -1.35 6.67 13.19
N ARG A 79 -2.23 6.47 12.20
CA ARG A 79 -3.63 6.13 12.49
C ARG A 79 -3.85 4.69 12.89
N ARG A 80 -2.84 3.82 12.73
CA ARG A 80 -2.91 2.38 13.02
C ARG A 80 -4.20 1.74 12.49
N LYS A 81 -4.64 2.13 11.28
CA LYS A 81 -5.98 1.80 10.78
C LYS A 81 -6.16 0.28 10.67
N TYR A 82 -7.07 -0.25 11.47
CA TYR A 82 -7.56 -1.61 11.32
C TYR A 82 -8.44 -1.72 10.07
N ARG A 83 -8.24 -2.79 9.29
CA ARG A 83 -9.15 -3.11 8.19
C ARG A 83 -10.30 -3.97 8.70
N SER A 84 -11.49 -3.75 8.18
CA SER A 84 -12.69 -4.52 8.55
C SER A 84 -12.62 -5.99 8.15
N ASP A 85 -11.79 -6.34 7.17
CA ASP A 85 -11.55 -7.73 6.74
C ASP A 85 -10.43 -8.43 7.54
N ASN A 86 -9.98 -7.83 8.65
CA ASN A 86 -9.01 -8.44 9.54
C ASN A 86 -9.68 -9.45 10.49
N THR A 87 -9.61 -10.72 10.13
CA THR A 87 -10.28 -11.82 10.86
C THR A 87 -9.69 -12.12 12.24
N SER A 88 -8.42 -11.78 12.49
CA SER A 88 -7.76 -12.05 13.78
C SER A 88 -7.98 -10.97 14.83
N GLY A 89 -8.54 -9.81 14.46
CA GLY A 89 -8.71 -8.68 15.38
C GLY A 89 -7.50 -7.74 15.47
N HIS A 90 -6.26 -8.21 15.22
CA HIS A 90 -5.06 -7.36 15.26
C HIS A 90 -4.21 -7.47 13.99
N CYS A 91 -3.87 -6.31 13.39
CA CYS A 91 -3.08 -6.30 12.16
C CYS A 91 -1.70 -6.91 12.40
N GLY A 92 -1.31 -7.88 11.57
CA GLY A 92 -0.02 -8.57 11.69
C GLY A 92 -0.04 -9.79 12.61
N VAL A 93 -1.17 -10.10 13.25
CA VAL A 93 -1.36 -11.32 14.05
C VAL A 93 -2.29 -12.27 13.31
N SER A 94 -2.01 -13.56 13.27
CA SER A 94 -2.92 -14.55 12.70
C SER A 94 -2.67 -15.94 13.26
N GLN A 95 -3.73 -16.72 13.46
CA GLN A 95 -3.64 -18.11 13.91
C GLN A 95 -3.12 -19.04 12.79
N LEU A 96 -2.28 -20.00 13.16
CA LEU A 96 -1.73 -21.07 12.31
C LEU A 96 -2.58 -22.35 12.46
N LYS A 97 -2.38 -23.32 11.56
CA LYS A 97 -3.11 -24.60 11.58
C LYS A 97 -2.90 -25.43 12.86
N ASN A 98 -1.77 -25.21 13.54
CA ASN A 98 -1.42 -25.87 14.80
C ASN A 98 -1.99 -25.14 16.04
N GLY A 99 -2.87 -24.16 15.86
CA GLY A 99 -3.48 -23.38 16.95
C GLY A 99 -2.64 -22.21 17.47
N ARG A 100 -1.32 -22.19 17.19
CA ARG A 100 -0.38 -21.12 17.58
C ARG A 100 -0.61 -19.83 16.79
N TYR A 101 -0.17 -18.71 17.31
CA TYR A 101 -0.33 -17.38 16.70
C TYR A 101 1.00 -16.89 16.14
N ARG A 102 1.02 -16.50 14.87
CA ARG A 102 2.18 -15.78 14.31
C ARG A 102 1.98 -14.27 14.41
N SER A 103 3.08 -13.55 14.66
CA SER A 103 3.09 -12.09 14.69
C SER A 103 4.20 -11.52 13.78
N TYR A 104 3.87 -10.46 13.03
CA TYR A 104 4.81 -9.75 12.18
C TYR A 104 4.45 -8.26 12.05
N ILE A 105 5.46 -7.43 11.79
CA ILE A 105 5.30 -6.01 11.45
C ILE A 105 5.81 -5.73 10.03
N GLY A 106 5.16 -4.82 9.32
CA GLY A 106 5.58 -4.41 7.97
C GLY A 106 6.10 -2.97 7.99
N PHE A 107 7.31 -2.74 7.49
CA PHE A 107 7.87 -1.39 7.41
C PHE A 107 8.71 -1.25 6.14
N ARG A 108 8.55 -0.12 5.42
CA ARG A 108 9.24 0.18 4.15
C ARG A 108 9.18 -0.97 3.12
N GLY A 109 8.04 -1.66 3.04
CA GLY A 109 7.84 -2.80 2.13
C GLY A 109 8.48 -4.12 2.57
N LYS A 110 9.23 -4.14 3.68
CA LYS A 110 9.80 -5.35 4.29
C LYS A 110 8.92 -5.84 5.44
N ARG A 111 8.79 -7.17 5.57
CA ARG A 111 8.13 -7.83 6.70
C ARG A 111 9.17 -8.31 7.71
N TYR A 112 8.94 -8.03 8.98
CA TYR A 112 9.77 -8.45 10.10
C TYR A 112 8.96 -9.43 10.96
N TYR A 113 9.43 -10.67 11.02
CA TYR A 113 8.77 -11.73 11.79
C TYR A 113 9.16 -11.63 13.25
N LEU A 114 8.15 -11.45 14.12
CA LEU A 114 8.37 -11.23 15.55
C LEU A 114 8.47 -12.57 16.27
N GLY A 115 7.59 -13.52 15.94
CA GLY A 115 7.62 -14.84 16.53
C GLY A 115 6.34 -15.64 16.27
N THR A 116 6.37 -16.90 16.71
CA THR A 116 5.17 -17.71 16.98
C THR A 116 4.95 -17.77 18.48
N PHE A 117 3.72 -17.57 18.90
CA PHE A 117 3.28 -17.53 20.29
C PHE A 117 2.17 -18.55 20.50
N ASP A 118 1.99 -19.00 21.73
CA ASP A 118 0.98 -20.01 22.03
C ASP A 118 -0.38 -19.35 22.26
N THR A 119 -0.39 -18.12 22.79
CA THR A 119 -1.59 -17.32 23.02
C THR A 119 -1.73 -16.17 22.02
N TYR A 120 -2.97 -15.72 21.82
CA TYR A 120 -3.26 -14.55 20.99
C TYR A 120 -2.67 -13.28 21.60
N ASP A 121 -2.79 -13.13 22.93
CA ASP A 121 -2.36 -11.94 23.66
C ASP A 121 -0.85 -11.74 23.60
N GLU A 122 -0.05 -12.81 23.71
CA GLU A 122 1.40 -12.74 23.50
C GLU A 122 1.77 -12.26 22.08
N ALA A 123 1.06 -12.77 21.07
CA ALA A 123 1.30 -12.35 19.68
C ALA A 123 0.94 -10.88 19.45
N VAL A 124 -0.12 -10.39 20.11
CA VAL A 124 -0.53 -8.99 20.10
C VAL A 124 0.46 -8.11 20.85
N GLN A 125 0.92 -8.54 22.02
CA GLN A 125 1.90 -7.80 22.81
C GLN A 125 3.21 -7.62 22.02
N ALA A 126 3.76 -8.71 21.45
CA ALA A 126 4.93 -8.62 20.60
C ALA A 126 4.71 -7.69 19.39
N ARG A 127 3.48 -7.70 18.84
CA ARG A 127 3.11 -6.80 17.75
C ARG A 127 3.14 -5.34 18.19
N GLN A 128 2.60 -5.01 19.36
CA GLN A 128 2.53 -3.66 19.93
C GLN A 128 3.93 -3.13 20.30
N GLU A 129 4.77 -3.95 20.92
CA GLU A 129 6.17 -3.61 21.22
C GLU A 129 6.96 -3.26 19.94
N ALA A 130 6.71 -4.03 18.87
CA ALA A 130 7.28 -3.72 17.57
C ALA A 130 6.73 -2.43 16.95
N GLU A 131 5.47 -2.04 17.22
CA GLU A 131 4.91 -0.75 16.78
C GLU A 131 5.59 0.41 17.49
N GLN A 132 5.74 0.33 18.80
CA GLN A 132 6.44 1.35 19.58
C GLN A 132 7.88 1.53 19.08
N THR A 133 8.57 0.41 18.89
CA THR A 133 9.97 0.43 18.47
C THR A 133 10.14 0.94 17.04
N VAL A 134 9.33 0.46 16.09
CA VAL A 134 9.53 0.77 14.67
C VAL A 134 8.73 1.98 14.24
N TYR A 135 7.43 2.01 14.50
CA TYR A 135 6.56 3.05 13.97
C TYR A 135 6.67 4.34 14.78
N ASP A 136 6.60 4.30 16.11
CA ASP A 136 6.64 5.54 16.91
C ASP A 136 8.01 6.22 16.80
N SER A 137 9.09 5.43 16.91
CA SER A 137 10.44 5.93 16.65
C SER A 137 10.61 6.51 15.25
N PHE A 138 9.98 5.91 14.23
CA PHE A 138 10.04 6.45 12.86
C PHE A 138 9.26 7.75 12.73
N LEU A 139 8.05 7.83 13.28
CA LEU A 139 7.21 9.02 13.22
C LEU A 139 7.88 10.22 13.86
N GLU A 140 8.45 10.05 15.05
CA GLU A 140 9.24 11.06 15.74
C GLU A 140 10.40 11.55 14.84
N THR A 141 11.25 10.61 14.40
CA THR A 141 12.42 10.94 13.56
C THR A 141 12.02 11.62 12.25
N TYR A 142 10.93 11.16 11.63
CA TYR A 142 10.42 11.69 10.37
C TYR A 142 9.92 13.13 10.54
N TYR A 143 9.18 13.44 11.60
CA TYR A 143 8.67 14.79 11.83
C TYR A 143 9.75 15.78 12.20
N GLU A 144 10.73 15.37 13.00
CA GLU A 144 11.92 16.19 13.29
C GLU A 144 12.70 16.51 12.01
N TRP A 145 12.96 15.49 11.20
CA TRP A 145 13.63 15.65 9.92
C TRP A 145 12.82 16.54 8.97
N LYS A 146 11.51 16.28 8.85
CA LYS A 146 10.60 17.04 7.97
C LYS A 146 10.58 18.52 8.36
N LYS A 147 10.50 18.84 9.66
CA LYS A 147 10.54 20.23 10.14
C LYS A 147 11.80 20.97 9.68
N LYS A 148 12.96 20.33 9.74
CA LYS A 148 14.23 20.90 9.27
C LYS A 148 14.31 20.96 7.74
N ALA A 149 13.84 19.92 7.06
CA ALA A 149 13.84 19.82 5.60
C ALA A 149 12.88 20.80 4.91
N ASP A 150 11.76 21.13 5.55
CA ASP A 150 10.79 22.12 5.06
C ASP A 150 11.29 23.55 5.32
N ALA A 151 12.11 23.77 6.35
CA ALA A 151 12.73 25.06 6.66
C ALA A 151 13.93 25.39 5.75
N ASP A 152 14.74 24.39 5.39
CA ASP A 152 15.92 24.57 4.53
C ASP A 152 16.03 23.44 3.47
N ARG A 153 15.81 23.83 2.22
CA ARG A 153 15.88 22.92 1.07
C ARG A 153 17.30 22.42 0.78
N LYS A 154 18.35 23.22 1.02
CA LYS A 154 19.76 22.79 0.86
C LYS A 154 20.16 21.83 1.98
N TRP A 155 19.67 22.07 3.20
CA TRP A 155 19.86 21.14 4.32
C TRP A 155 19.29 19.75 4.01
N LYS A 156 18.08 19.69 3.43
CA LYS A 156 17.44 18.44 3.01
C LYS A 156 18.29 17.59 2.06
N GLU A 157 18.99 18.22 1.11
CA GLU A 157 19.84 17.53 0.13
C GLU A 157 21.10 16.91 0.75
N THR A 158 21.57 17.52 1.84
CA THR A 158 22.79 17.12 2.56
C THR A 158 22.51 16.19 3.74
N HIS A 159 21.29 16.18 4.25
CA HIS A 159 20.87 15.38 5.41
C HIS A 159 19.69 14.48 5.03
N PRO A 160 19.92 13.40 4.27
CA PRO A 160 18.87 12.43 4.01
C PRO A 160 18.41 11.80 5.32
N LEU A 161 17.10 11.55 5.47
CA LEU A 161 16.60 10.74 6.57
C LEU A 161 17.23 9.34 6.46
N ILE A 162 17.83 8.81 7.53
CA ILE A 162 18.30 7.42 7.59
C ILE A 162 17.59 6.71 8.74
N PHE A 163 16.79 5.71 8.42
CA PHE A 163 16.06 4.92 9.40
C PHE A 163 16.04 3.44 8.99
N GLU A 164 16.87 2.65 9.65
CA GLU A 164 17.01 1.21 9.40
C GLU A 164 16.51 0.40 10.59
N VAL A 165 15.80 -0.69 10.30
CA VAL A 165 15.30 -1.62 11.31
C VAL A 165 16.14 -2.89 11.23
N GLU A 166 16.85 -3.17 12.31
CA GLU A 166 17.73 -4.32 12.47
C GLU A 166 17.14 -5.27 13.53
N ARG A 167 17.63 -6.51 13.57
CA ARG A 167 17.28 -7.48 14.61
C ARG A 167 18.50 -7.73 15.48
N LYS A 168 18.39 -7.47 16.78
CA LYS A 168 19.43 -7.75 17.78
C LYS A 168 18.80 -8.51 18.94
N ASP A 169 19.40 -9.65 19.29
CA ASP A 169 18.97 -10.50 20.42
C ASP A 169 17.47 -10.85 20.38
N GLY A 170 16.96 -11.18 19.19
CA GLY A 170 15.55 -11.52 18.97
C GLY A 170 14.61 -10.34 18.81
N ASN A 171 15.00 -9.15 19.29
CA ASN A 171 14.21 -7.92 19.28
C ASN A 171 14.51 -7.04 18.05
N LEU A 172 13.53 -6.24 17.66
CA LEU A 172 13.74 -5.21 16.64
C LEU A 172 14.41 -4.00 17.28
N VAL A 173 15.42 -3.46 16.61
CA VAL A 173 16.10 -2.22 17.01
C VAL A 173 16.15 -1.28 15.83
N VAL A 174 16.15 0.03 16.10
CA VAL A 174 16.17 1.06 15.07
C VAL A 174 17.51 1.78 15.08
N ARG A 175 18.13 1.88 13.90
CA ARG A 175 19.31 2.70 13.67
C ARG A 175 18.89 3.97 12.96
N LYS A 176 19.01 5.09 13.67
CA LYS A 176 18.75 6.44 13.16
C LYS A 176 20.10 7.08 12.84
N ASP A 177 20.28 7.61 11.64
CA ASP A 177 21.44 8.46 11.33
C ASP A 177 20.93 9.77 10.71
N THR A 178 21.46 10.88 11.19
CA THR A 178 21.20 12.22 10.63
C THR A 178 22.45 12.62 9.88
N GLY A 179 22.76 11.86 8.83
CA GLY A 179 24.05 11.91 8.16
C GLY A 179 24.44 13.34 7.78
N ARG A 180 25.54 13.84 8.38
CA ARG A 180 26.38 14.83 7.71
C ARG A 180 27.02 14.10 6.53
N LYS A 181 26.66 14.43 5.29
CA LYS A 181 27.55 14.10 4.17
C LYS A 181 28.90 14.78 4.44
N LYS A 182 29.99 14.01 4.61
CA LYS A 182 31.34 14.57 4.56
C LYS A 182 31.48 15.29 3.23
N GLN A 183 31.85 16.58 3.26
CA GLN A 183 32.26 17.29 2.06
C GLN A 183 33.42 16.51 1.42
N PRO A 184 33.41 16.29 0.10
CA PRO A 184 34.61 15.83 -0.57
C PRO A 184 35.67 16.93 -0.42
N GLU A 185 36.86 16.54 0.06
CA GLU A 185 38.06 17.39 0.07
C GLU A 185 38.44 17.85 -1.34
#